data_AF-A0A9E6MU05-F1
#
_entry.id   AF-A0A9E6MU05-F1
#
_cell.length_a   1.000
_cell.length_b   1.000
_cell.length_c   1.000
_cell.angle_alpha   90.00
_cell.angle_beta   90.00
_cell.angle_gamma   90.00
#
_symmetry.space_group_name_H-M   'P 1'
#
loop_
_entity.id
_entity.type
_entity.pdbx_description
1 polymer ?
#
loop_
_entity_poly.entity_id
_entity_poly.type
_entity_poly.pdbx_seq_one_letter_code
_entity_poly.pdbx_strand_id
1 'polypeptide(L)'
;MAFLGYNKDEKLEFNYKRACGLWLIVIAAIISIATLIGGKQIINMQIFSIGYVISFFSINMNKKVLTKLSDGPSSEFQKKISSRAVILLFILMVLLGGPFFATENWRLIWLGALMATALHFFPYYFVHGKSMIYLGLICAINIFVGYIFIAIPLGLIAYIDSAIKLVFGIYLLFFSKPSKQI
;
A
#
# COMPACT_ATOMS: atom_id res chain seq x y z
N MET A 1 -11.85 20.51 -6.35
CA MET A 1 -12.29 19.10 -6.23
C MET A 1 -13.49 18.74 -7.11
N ALA A 2 -14.18 19.70 -7.75
CA ALA A 2 -15.32 19.42 -8.64
C ALA A 2 -14.99 18.47 -9.82
N PHE A 3 -13.80 18.56 -10.43
CA PHE A 3 -13.34 17.62 -11.48
C PHE A 3 -13.21 16.16 -10.99
N LEU A 4 -13.00 15.97 -9.68
CA LEU A 4 -13.01 14.65 -9.04
C LEU A 4 -14.44 14.14 -8.76
N GLY A 5 -15.47 14.95 -9.00
CA GLY A 5 -16.84 14.63 -8.61
C GLY A 5 -17.10 14.77 -7.11
N TYR A 6 -16.24 15.47 -6.37
CA TYR A 6 -16.44 15.70 -4.95
C TYR A 6 -17.63 16.63 -4.73
N ASN A 7 -18.65 16.14 -4.04
CA ASN A 7 -19.71 16.96 -3.49
C ASN A 7 -19.50 17.06 -1.96
N LYS A 8 -19.54 18.28 -1.43
CA LYS A 8 -19.29 18.54 0.01
C LYS A 8 -20.36 17.90 0.90
N ASP A 9 -21.56 17.69 0.36
CA ASP A 9 -22.68 17.05 1.05
C ASP A 9 -22.71 15.51 0.84
N GLU A 10 -21.74 14.96 0.10
CA GLU A 10 -21.62 13.53 -0.16
C GLU A 10 -21.00 12.80 1.03
N LYS A 11 -21.81 11.94 1.65
CA LYS A 11 -21.37 11.07 2.73
C LYS A 11 -20.43 9.99 2.20
N LEU A 12 -19.17 10.01 2.63
CA LEU A 12 -18.19 8.99 2.23
C LEU A 12 -18.47 7.67 2.94
N GLU A 13 -18.61 6.60 2.18
CA GLU A 13 -18.79 5.24 2.69
C GLU A 13 -17.54 4.40 2.39
N PHE A 14 -16.90 3.88 3.43
CA PHE A 14 -15.64 3.14 3.28
C PHE A 14 -15.91 1.64 3.13
N ASN A 15 -16.59 1.28 2.04
CA ASN A 15 -17.16 -0.05 1.83
C ASN A 15 -16.12 -1.11 1.46
N TYR A 16 -14.92 -0.73 1.02
CA TYR A 16 -13.88 -1.64 0.54
C TYR A 16 -12.76 -1.93 1.55
N LYS A 17 -12.96 -1.60 2.83
CA LYS A 17 -11.93 -1.78 3.87
C LYS A 17 -11.45 -3.23 3.98
N ARG A 18 -12.36 -4.21 3.93
CA ARG A 18 -11.97 -5.63 4.06
C ARG A 18 -11.16 -6.12 2.87
N ALA A 19 -11.49 -5.67 1.65
CA ALA A 19 -10.69 -5.95 0.46
C ALA A 19 -9.28 -5.34 0.57
N CYS A 20 -9.17 -4.09 1.04
CA CYS A 20 -7.89 -3.45 1.37
C CYS A 20 -7.13 -4.25 2.45
N GLY A 21 -7.82 -4.75 3.47
CA GLY A 21 -7.23 -5.59 4.51
C GLY A 21 -6.60 -6.87 3.96
N LEU A 22 -7.33 -7.60 3.10
CA LEU A 22 -6.80 -8.77 2.41
C LEU A 22 -5.58 -8.44 1.55
N TRP A 23 -5.63 -7.33 0.80
CA TRP A 23 -4.51 -6.85 0.00
C TRP A 23 -3.25 -6.61 0.85
N LEU A 24 -3.39 -5.92 1.98
CA LEU A 24 -2.26 -5.64 2.88
C LEU A 24 -1.65 -6.91 3.48
N ILE A 25 -2.47 -7.89 3.86
CA ILE A 25 -1.98 -9.19 4.38
C ILE A 25 -1.13 -9.90 3.32
N VAL A 26 -1.64 -9.98 2.09
CA VAL A 26 -0.95 -10.70 1.00
C VAL A 26 0.34 -9.99 0.59
N ILE A 27 0.33 -8.66 0.47
CA ILE A 27 1.55 -7.88 0.20
C ILE A 27 2.56 -7.99 1.34
N ALA A 28 2.13 -7.99 2.60
CA ALA A 28 3.02 -8.23 3.74
C ALA A 28 3.71 -9.60 3.65
N ALA A 29 2.97 -10.65 3.30
CA ALA A 29 3.55 -11.98 3.10
C ALA A 29 4.59 -11.99 1.96
N ILE A 30 4.28 -11.34 0.83
CA ILE A 30 5.19 -11.25 -0.31
C ILE A 30 6.46 -10.49 0.04
N ILE A 31 6.36 -9.35 0.73
CA ILE A 31 7.54 -8.58 1.17
C ILE A 31 8.40 -9.44 2.09
N SER A 32 7.80 -10.13 3.07
CA SER A 32 8.54 -10.98 4.01
C SER A 32 9.27 -12.13 3.30
N ILE A 33 8.59 -12.82 2.37
CA ILE A 33 9.18 -13.92 1.59
C ILE A 33 10.29 -13.40 0.67
N ALA A 34 10.03 -12.32 -0.07
CA ALA A 34 11.01 -11.73 -0.97
C ALA A 34 12.25 -11.20 -0.23
N THR A 35 12.06 -10.68 0.99
CA THR A 35 13.17 -10.27 1.87
C THR A 35 13.98 -11.48 2.33
N LEU A 36 13.32 -12.58 2.71
CA LEU A 36 13.98 -13.81 3.17
C LEU A 36 14.95 -14.39 2.13
N ILE A 37 14.58 -14.33 0.85
CA ILE A 37 15.37 -14.88 -0.27
C ILE A 37 16.04 -13.79 -1.13
N GLY A 38 16.16 -12.57 -0.59
CA GLY A 38 16.58 -11.39 -1.34
C GLY A 38 18.05 -11.32 -1.73
N GLY A 39 18.95 -11.94 -0.94
CA GLY A 39 20.39 -11.93 -1.20
C GLY A 39 20.93 -10.53 -1.49
N LYS A 40 21.66 -10.36 -2.60
CA LYS A 40 22.22 -9.07 -3.05
C LYS A 40 21.15 -7.98 -3.24
N GLN A 41 19.96 -8.37 -3.70
CA GLN A 41 18.86 -7.42 -3.91
C GLN A 41 18.17 -7.00 -2.62
N ILE A 42 18.46 -7.66 -1.49
CA ILE A 42 17.86 -7.47 -0.16
C ILE A 42 16.37 -7.88 -0.10
N ILE A 43 15.56 -7.40 -1.04
CA ILE A 43 14.24 -7.93 -1.35
C ILE A 43 14.32 -8.46 -2.78
N ASN A 44 13.98 -9.73 -2.98
CA ASN A 44 14.08 -10.37 -4.29
C ASN A 44 13.06 -9.74 -5.26
N MET A 45 13.57 -9.09 -6.31
CA MET A 45 12.77 -8.31 -7.25
C MET A 45 11.79 -9.19 -8.03
N GLN A 46 12.20 -10.37 -8.47
CA GLN A 46 11.35 -11.29 -9.24
C GLN A 46 10.21 -11.80 -8.37
N ILE A 47 10.52 -12.25 -7.15
CA ILE A 47 9.52 -12.80 -6.22
C ILE A 47 8.53 -11.70 -5.81
N PHE A 48 9.02 -10.50 -5.49
CA PHE A 48 8.16 -9.37 -5.19
C PHE A 48 7.26 -9.01 -6.37
N SER A 49 7.82 -8.88 -7.58
CA SER A 49 7.08 -8.46 -8.77
C SER A 49 6.02 -9.48 -9.20
N ILE A 50 6.39 -10.76 -9.26
CA ILE A 50 5.46 -11.85 -9.60
C ILE A 50 4.35 -11.93 -8.54
N GLY A 51 4.73 -11.93 -7.26
CA GLY A 51 3.77 -11.97 -6.15
C GLY A 51 2.80 -10.79 -6.19
N TYR A 52 3.31 -9.58 -6.42
CA TYR A 52 2.50 -8.37 -6.54
C TYR A 52 1.50 -8.47 -7.69
N VAL A 53 1.96 -8.84 -8.90
CA VAL A 53 1.11 -8.94 -10.09
C VAL A 53 0.01 -9.99 -9.89
N ILE A 54 0.36 -11.20 -9.45
CA ILE A 54 -0.62 -12.26 -9.18
C ILE A 54 -1.66 -11.76 -8.17
N SER A 55 -1.22 -11.19 -7.06
CA SER A 55 -2.11 -10.69 -6.02
C SER A 55 -3.02 -9.58 -6.53
N PHE A 56 -2.48 -8.68 -7.37
CA PHE A 56 -3.23 -7.55 -7.90
C PHE A 56 -4.39 -8.05 -8.77
N PHE A 57 -4.14 -9.02 -9.65
CA PHE A 57 -5.19 -9.63 -10.46
C PHE A 57 -6.16 -10.47 -9.61
N SER A 58 -5.65 -11.27 -8.66
CA SER A 58 -6.47 -12.15 -7.83
C SER A 58 -7.37 -11.41 -6.85
N ILE A 59 -7.00 -10.20 -6.40
CA ILE A 59 -7.73 -9.42 -5.39
C ILE A 59 -8.35 -8.17 -6.02
N ASN A 60 -7.53 -7.25 -6.55
CA ASN A 60 -7.97 -5.91 -6.95
C ASN A 60 -8.67 -5.87 -8.32
N MET A 61 -8.45 -6.85 -9.19
CA MET A 61 -9.21 -6.99 -10.45
C MET A 61 -10.30 -8.06 -10.40
N ASN A 62 -10.35 -8.84 -9.32
CA ASN A 62 -11.31 -9.92 -9.17
C ASN A 62 -12.62 -9.41 -8.58
N LYS A 63 -13.60 -9.12 -9.45
CA LYS A 63 -14.94 -8.66 -9.05
C LYS A 63 -15.60 -9.56 -8.02
N LYS A 64 -15.43 -10.88 -8.10
CA LYS A 64 -16.04 -11.84 -7.15
C LYS A 64 -15.47 -11.66 -5.74
N VAL A 65 -14.15 -11.49 -5.62
CA VAL A 65 -13.50 -11.24 -4.33
C VAL A 65 -13.88 -9.88 -3.79
N LEU A 66 -13.83 -8.84 -4.63
CA LEU A 66 -14.19 -7.48 -4.24
C LEU A 66 -15.63 -7.38 -3.77
N THR A 67 -16.61 -7.90 -4.52
CA THR A 67 -18.02 -7.87 -4.13
C THR A 67 -18.29 -8.67 -2.85
N LYS A 68 -17.59 -9.78 -2.64
CA LYS A 68 -17.73 -10.58 -1.41
C LYS A 68 -17.20 -9.85 -0.17
N LEU A 69 -16.19 -9.00 -0.34
CA LEU A 69 -15.54 -8.28 0.75
C LEU A 69 -16.02 -6.82 0.87
N SER A 70 -16.81 -6.31 -0.07
CA SER A 70 -17.36 -4.97 -0.01
C SER A 70 -18.69 -4.94 0.73
N ASP A 71 -18.90 -3.90 1.54
CA ASP A 71 -20.17 -3.67 2.23
C ASP A 71 -21.14 -2.78 1.43
N GLY A 72 -20.80 -2.47 0.17
CA GLY A 72 -21.54 -1.57 -0.73
C GLY A 72 -20.66 -1.06 -1.87
N PRO A 73 -21.23 -0.30 -2.82
CA PRO A 73 -20.46 0.29 -3.92
C PRO A 73 -19.60 1.48 -3.43
N SER A 74 -18.58 1.82 -4.21
CA SER A 74 -17.84 3.09 -4.05
C SER A 74 -18.54 4.19 -4.82
N SER A 75 -18.43 5.43 -4.33
CA SER A 75 -18.88 6.58 -5.09
C SER A 75 -17.96 6.93 -6.26
N GLU A 76 -18.43 7.75 -7.20
CA GLU A 76 -17.63 8.20 -8.34
C GLU A 76 -16.37 8.96 -7.91
N PHE A 77 -16.47 9.75 -6.85
CA PHE A 77 -15.32 10.41 -6.24
C PHE A 77 -14.27 9.41 -5.75
N GLN A 78 -14.70 8.40 -4.97
CA GLN A 78 -13.79 7.39 -4.42
C GLN A 78 -13.15 6.53 -5.51
N LYS A 79 -13.87 6.20 -6.59
CA LYS A 79 -13.32 5.50 -7.76
C LYS A 79 -12.21 6.30 -8.43
N LYS A 80 -12.45 7.60 -8.66
CA LYS A 80 -11.45 8.50 -9.27
C LYS A 80 -10.22 8.69 -8.38
N ILE A 81 -10.41 8.86 -7.06
CA ILE A 81 -9.29 8.95 -6.11
C ILE A 81 -8.48 7.66 -6.10
N SER A 82 -9.13 6.50 -6.05
CA SER A 82 -8.45 5.19 -6.08
C SER A 82 -7.56 5.05 -7.32
N SER A 83 -8.09 5.38 -8.50
CA SER A 83 -7.33 5.35 -9.75
C SER A 83 -6.11 6.29 -9.72
N ARG A 84 -6.30 7.54 -9.26
CA ARG A 84 -5.21 8.51 -9.14
C ARG A 84 -4.16 8.12 -8.09
N ALA A 85 -4.57 7.48 -7.00
CA ALA A 85 -3.67 6.99 -5.97
C ALA A 85 -2.73 5.88 -6.50
N VAL A 86 -3.24 5.04 -7.40
CA VAL A 86 -2.43 4.03 -8.10
C VAL A 86 -1.46 4.68 -9.08
N ILE A 87 -1.92 5.65 -9.88
CA ILE A 87 -1.03 6.41 -10.79
C ILE A 87 0.08 7.12 -9.99
N LEU A 88 -0.28 7.75 -8.86
CA LEU A 88 0.67 8.39 -7.96
C LEU A 88 1.73 7.40 -7.45
N LEU A 89 1.35 6.18 -7.07
CA LEU A 89 2.29 5.15 -6.62
C LEU A 89 3.39 4.91 -7.65
N PHE A 90 3.02 4.67 -8.91
CA PHE A 90 4.01 4.40 -9.97
C PHE A 90 4.91 5.60 -10.25
N ILE A 91 4.36 6.82 -10.26
CA ILE A 91 5.16 8.04 -10.40
C ILE A 91 6.18 8.14 -9.25
N LEU A 92 5.73 7.94 -8.01
CA LEU A 92 6.61 8.01 -6.84
C LEU A 92 7.68 6.91 -6.86
N MET A 93 7.36 5.70 -7.31
CA MET A 93 8.35 4.62 -7.44
C MET A 93 9.45 4.99 -8.44
N VAL A 94 9.09 5.59 -9.58
CA VAL A 94 10.06 6.07 -10.57
C VAL A 94 10.93 7.19 -10.01
N LEU A 95 10.36 8.13 -9.24
CA LEU A 95 11.11 9.26 -8.70
C LEU A 95 12.01 8.88 -7.52
N LEU A 96 11.52 8.03 -6.62
CA LEU A 96 12.19 7.73 -5.35
C LEU A 96 13.14 6.52 -5.44
N GLY A 97 12.80 5.52 -6.25
CA GLY A 97 13.62 4.31 -6.43
C GLY A 97 14.34 4.27 -7.77
N GLY A 98 13.71 4.76 -8.83
CA GLY A 98 14.20 4.72 -10.22
C GLY A 98 15.64 5.20 -10.43
N PRO A 99 16.08 6.35 -9.87
CA PRO A 99 17.43 6.88 -10.11
C PRO A 99 18.58 5.96 -9.68
N PHE A 100 18.29 4.99 -8.81
CA PHE A 100 19.28 4.13 -8.18
C PHE A 100 19.47 2.77 -8.90
N PHE A 101 18.68 2.50 -9.95
CA PHE A 101 18.81 1.25 -10.72
C PHE A 101 20.10 1.15 -11.51
N ALA A 102 20.58 2.26 -12.10
CA ALA A 102 21.81 2.25 -12.91
C ALA A 102 23.06 1.86 -12.10
N THR A 103 23.07 2.15 -10.80
CA THR A 103 24.16 1.81 -9.88
C THR A 103 23.88 0.57 -9.04
N GLU A 104 22.75 -0.11 -9.29
CA GLU A 104 22.28 -1.25 -8.50
C GLU A 104 22.28 -1.00 -6.99
N ASN A 105 21.99 0.23 -6.56
CA ASN A 105 21.90 0.55 -5.14
C ASN A 105 20.57 0.04 -4.58
N TRP A 106 20.50 -1.28 -4.36
CA TRP A 106 19.31 -2.01 -3.92
C TRP A 106 18.71 -1.44 -2.64
N ARG A 107 19.53 -0.89 -1.74
CA ARG A 107 19.03 -0.22 -0.54
C ARG A 107 18.12 0.95 -0.90
N LEU A 108 18.63 1.89 -1.70
CA LEU A 108 17.88 3.11 -2.04
C LEU A 108 16.72 2.82 -2.98
N ILE A 109 16.85 1.84 -3.88
CA ILE A 109 15.74 1.34 -4.73
C ILE A 109 14.56 0.91 -3.84
N TRP A 110 14.81 0.03 -2.87
CA TRP A 110 13.76 -0.50 -2.02
C TRP A 110 13.23 0.50 -1.00
N LEU A 111 14.08 1.31 -0.36
CA LEU A 111 13.60 2.40 0.48
C LEU A 111 12.71 3.36 -0.33
N GLY A 112 13.06 3.65 -1.58
CA GLY A 112 12.25 4.45 -2.48
C GLY A 112 10.90 3.83 -2.78
N ALA A 113 10.86 2.54 -3.12
CA ALA A 113 9.62 1.80 -3.37
C ALA A 113 8.71 1.71 -2.13
N LEU A 114 9.28 1.44 -0.96
CA LEU A 114 8.54 1.37 0.31
C LEU A 114 8.03 2.76 0.74
N MET A 115 8.82 3.83 0.53
CA MET A 115 8.38 5.21 0.77
C MET A 115 7.24 5.61 -0.19
N ALA A 116 7.38 5.29 -1.48
CA ALA A 116 6.33 5.53 -2.46
C ALA A 116 5.01 4.88 -2.03
N THR A 117 5.08 3.64 -1.52
CA THR A 117 3.93 2.91 -0.97
C THR A 117 3.33 3.59 0.26
N ALA A 118 4.17 4.06 1.20
CA ALA A 118 3.70 4.77 2.39
C ALA A 118 2.96 6.07 2.03
N LEU A 119 3.51 6.86 1.11
CA LEU A 119 2.90 8.11 0.64
C LEU A 119 1.59 7.86 -0.14
N HIS A 120 1.56 6.79 -0.91
CA HIS A 120 0.39 6.34 -1.66
C HIS A 120 -0.81 6.00 -0.76
N PHE A 121 -0.61 5.66 0.51
CA PHE A 121 -1.72 5.41 1.43
C PHE A 121 -2.50 6.67 1.80
N PHE A 122 -1.91 7.87 1.77
CA PHE A 122 -2.62 9.09 2.16
C PHE A 122 -3.84 9.41 1.30
N PRO A 123 -3.78 9.40 -0.05
CA PRO A 123 -4.98 9.52 -0.88
C PRO A 123 -6.06 8.48 -0.58
N TYR A 124 -5.66 7.27 -0.16
CA TYR A 124 -6.62 6.22 0.20
C TYR A 124 -7.39 6.48 1.48
N TYR A 125 -7.07 7.53 2.24
CA TYR A 125 -7.93 8.05 3.30
C TYR A 125 -9.39 8.23 2.84
N PHE A 126 -9.61 8.75 1.63
CA PHE A 126 -10.95 8.98 1.09
C PHE A 126 -11.71 7.69 0.74
N VAL A 127 -11.03 6.55 0.66
CA VAL A 127 -11.60 5.27 0.23
C VAL A 127 -11.72 4.27 1.39
N HIS A 128 -10.75 4.27 2.31
CA HIS A 128 -10.65 3.32 3.41
C HIS A 128 -10.65 3.98 4.80
N GLY A 129 -10.70 5.31 4.87
CA GLY A 129 -10.82 6.08 6.09
C GLY A 129 -9.50 6.29 6.84
N LYS A 130 -9.61 6.72 8.10
CA LYS A 130 -8.49 7.18 8.95
C LYS A 130 -7.38 6.15 9.13
N SER A 131 -7.68 4.85 9.01
CA SER A 131 -6.68 3.77 9.09
C SER A 131 -5.54 3.97 8.09
N MET A 132 -5.81 4.51 6.90
CA MET A 132 -4.78 4.74 5.89
C MET A 132 -3.81 5.86 6.26
N ILE A 133 -4.25 6.87 7.01
CA ILE A 133 -3.37 7.94 7.51
C ILE A 133 -2.38 7.35 8.51
N TYR A 134 -2.87 6.57 9.48
CA TYR A 134 -2.01 5.94 10.48
C TYR A 134 -1.05 4.94 9.85
N LEU A 135 -1.53 4.10 8.92
CA LEU A 135 -0.70 3.17 8.18
C LEU A 135 0.40 3.91 7.39
N GLY A 136 0.03 4.94 6.64
CA GLY A 136 0.95 5.78 5.86
C GLY A 136 2.02 6.42 6.73
N LEU A 137 1.65 7.03 7.86
CA LEU A 137 2.58 7.68 8.78
C LEU A 137 3.56 6.68 9.41
N ILE A 138 3.06 5.58 9.97
CA ILE A 138 3.92 4.60 10.65
C ILE A 138 4.89 3.95 9.66
N CYS A 139 4.42 3.58 8.46
CA CYS A 139 5.30 3.12 7.38
C CYS A 139 6.33 4.21 7.03
N ALA A 140 5.90 5.43 6.73
CA ALA A 140 6.82 6.51 6.32
C ALA A 140 7.91 6.75 7.36
N ILE A 141 7.58 6.76 8.66
CA ILE A 141 8.56 6.88 9.75
C ILE A 141 9.55 5.71 9.73
N ASN A 142 9.07 4.47 9.61
CA ASN A 142 9.94 3.29 9.53
C ASN A 142 10.90 3.36 8.34
N ILE A 143 10.42 3.72 7.15
CA ILE A 143 11.30 3.88 5.97
C ILE A 143 12.27 5.06 6.17
N PHE A 144 11.81 6.17 6.76
CA PHE A 144 12.66 7.33 7.03
C PHE A 144 13.83 6.99 7.97
N VAL A 145 13.59 6.19 9.01
CA VAL A 145 14.65 5.61 9.85
C VAL A 145 15.66 4.83 8.99
N GLY A 146 15.19 4.06 8.01
CA GLY A 146 16.04 3.36 7.04
C GLY A 146 16.88 4.29 6.16
N TYR A 147 16.42 5.50 5.84
CA TYR A 147 17.22 6.49 5.11
C TYR A 147 18.31 7.11 5.98
N ILE A 148 17.98 7.48 7.22
CA ILE A 148 18.89 8.21 8.12
C ILE A 148 19.95 7.29 8.74
N PHE A 149 19.53 6.12 9.21
CA PHE A 149 20.40 5.20 9.94
C PHE A 149 20.88 4.06 9.03
N ILE A 150 21.93 4.33 8.25
CA ILE A 150 22.49 3.40 7.26
C ILE A 150 22.97 2.09 7.92
N ALA A 151 23.39 2.15 9.18
CA ALA A 151 23.78 0.98 9.97
C ALA A 151 22.63 -0.03 10.20
N ILE A 152 21.37 0.40 10.12
CA ILE A 152 20.22 -0.50 10.25
C ILE A 152 20.06 -1.27 8.92
N PRO A 153 20.07 -2.62 8.94
CA PRO A 153 19.86 -3.42 7.74
C PRO A 153 18.49 -3.14 7.12
N LEU A 154 18.44 -2.93 5.80
CA LEU A 154 17.18 -2.72 5.09
C LEU A 154 16.21 -3.90 5.26
N GLY A 155 16.72 -5.14 5.37
CA GLY A 155 15.87 -6.31 5.63
C GLY A 155 15.04 -6.16 6.91
N LEU A 156 15.60 -5.57 7.97
CA LEU A 156 14.86 -5.30 9.21
C LEU A 156 13.77 -4.25 8.98
N ILE A 157 14.08 -3.16 8.27
CA ILE A 157 13.09 -2.14 7.89
C ILE A 157 11.94 -2.77 7.08
N ALA A 158 12.25 -3.66 6.14
CA ALA A 158 11.27 -4.36 5.32
C ALA A 158 10.39 -5.32 6.13
N TYR A 159 10.95 -6.06 7.10
CA TYR A 159 10.16 -6.91 8.00
C TYR A 159 9.27 -6.12 8.95
N ILE A 160 9.74 -4.98 9.46
CA ILE A 160 8.89 -4.08 10.27
C ILE A 160 7.76 -3.53 9.40
N ASP A 161 8.07 -3.08 8.19
CA ASP A 161 7.09 -2.57 7.23
C ASP A 161 6.01 -3.62 6.88
N SER A 162 6.43 -4.87 6.63
CA SER A 162 5.52 -5.97 6.38
C SER A 162 4.68 -6.32 7.62
N ALA A 163 5.26 -6.32 8.82
CA ALA A 163 4.53 -6.54 10.07
C ALA A 163 3.46 -5.47 10.32
N ILE A 164 3.79 -4.19 10.09
CA ILE A 164 2.81 -3.09 10.18
C ILE A 164 1.65 -3.34 9.22
N LYS A 165 1.94 -3.64 7.95
CA LYS A 165 0.92 -3.93 6.93
C LYS A 165 0.08 -5.15 7.30
N LEU A 166 0.68 -6.19 7.86
CA LEU A 166 -0.03 -7.38 8.32
C LEU A 166 -1.02 -7.05 9.44
N VAL A 167 -0.59 -6.31 10.46
CA VAL A 167 -1.45 -5.91 11.60
C VAL A 167 -2.63 -5.07 11.11
N PHE A 168 -2.37 -4.04 10.29
CA PHE A 168 -3.43 -3.22 9.70
C PHE A 168 -4.34 -4.05 8.79
N GLY A 169 -3.77 -4.98 8.02
CA GLY A 169 -4.50 -5.86 7.14
C GLY A 169 -5.49 -6.76 7.88
N ILE A 170 -5.03 -7.42 8.95
CA ILE A 170 -5.86 -8.23 9.84
C ILE A 170 -6.96 -7.38 10.48
N TYR A 171 -6.61 -6.21 11.00
CA TYR A 171 -7.58 -5.27 11.57
C TYR A 171 -8.67 -4.91 10.56
N LEU A 172 -8.30 -4.53 9.35
CA LEU A 172 -9.25 -4.09 8.32
C LEU A 172 -10.10 -5.24 7.77
N LEU A 173 -9.55 -6.46 7.66
CA LEU A 173 -10.24 -7.61 7.11
C LEU A 173 -11.29 -8.19 8.08
N PHE A 174 -10.97 -8.24 9.37
CA PHE A 174 -11.78 -8.97 10.36
C PHE A 174 -12.48 -8.08 11.39
N PHE A 175 -11.91 -6.91 11.73
CA PHE A 175 -12.37 -6.13 12.88
C PHE A 175 -12.94 -4.75 12.51
N SER A 176 -12.52 -4.17 11.39
CA SER A 176 -13.02 -2.86 10.97
C SER A 176 -14.45 -2.96 10.43
N LYS A 177 -15.38 -2.28 11.10
CA LYS A 177 -16.73 -2.07 10.57
C LYS A 177 -16.74 -1.05 9.42
N PRO A 178 -17.73 -1.13 8.52
CA PRO A 178 -18.02 -0.04 7.59
C PRO A 178 -18.28 1.21 8.42
N SER A 179 -17.56 2.28 8.13
CA SER A 179 -17.80 3.57 8.77
C SER A 179 -18.19 4.57 7.70
N LYS A 180 -19.18 5.41 8.03
CA LYS A 180 -19.60 6.50 7.17
C LYS A 180 -19.04 7.80 7.75
N GLN A 181 -18.49 8.65 6.90
CA GLN A 181 -18.10 10.00 7.29
C GLN A 181 -19.15 10.97 6.73
N ILE A 182 -19.79 11.71 7.63
CA ILE A 182 -20.67 12.84 7.29
C ILE A 182 -19.79 13.97 6.79
#